data_AF-A0A6P0LAI4-F1
#
_entry.id   AF-A0A6P0LAI4-F1
#
_cell.length_a   1.000
_cell.length_b   1.000
_cell.length_c   1.000
_cell.angle_alpha   90.00
_cell.angle_beta   90.00
_cell.angle_gamma   90.00
#
_symmetry.space_group_name_H-M   'P 1'
#
loop_
_entity.id
_entity.type
_entity.pdbx_description
1 polymer ?
#
loop_
_entity_poly.entity_id
_entity_poly.type
_entity_poly.pdbx_seq_one_letter_code
_entity_poly.pdbx_strand_id
1 'polypeptide(L)' 'MDIRCLVIDSKVVASIKRQGPEEEFRSNLHRGGTAEKIQLTPEERTTAIRAAKAMGLPIAGVDMVRSHRGPQNY' A
#
# COMPACT_ATOMS: atom_id res chain seq x y z
N MET A 1 -1.32 -8.45 -5.68
CA MET A 1 -2.12 -7.54 -4.84
C MET A 1 -1.17 -6.56 -4.17
N ASP A 2 -1.42 -5.28 -4.33
CA ASP A 2 -0.69 -4.23 -3.62
C ASP A 2 -1.64 -3.37 -2.79
N ILE A 3 -1.08 -2.69 -1.80
CA ILE A 3 -1.78 -1.81 -0.89
C ILE A 3 -1.20 -0.42 -1.09
N ARG A 4 -2.07 0.55 -1.33
CA ARG A 4 -1.70 1.96 -1.31
C ARG A 4 -2.37 2.64 -0.13
N CYS A 5 -1.61 3.41 0.63
CA CYS A 5 -2.17 4.23 1.70
C CYS A 5 -1.68 5.67 1.61
N LEU A 6 -2.50 6.60 2.13
CA LEU A 6 -2.18 8.02 2.19
C LEU A 6 -1.84 8.38 3.65
N VAL A 7 -0.64 8.90 3.84
CA VAL A 7 -0.15 9.41 5.11
C VAL A 7 -0.18 10.94 5.08
N ILE A 8 -0.76 11.55 6.11
CA ILE A 8 -0.75 12.99 6.36
C ILE A 8 -0.33 13.20 7.81
N ASP A 9 0.71 13.98 8.06
CA ASP A 9 1.19 14.33 9.41
C ASP A 9 1.28 13.12 10.36
N SER A 10 1.96 12.07 9.89
CA SER A 10 2.13 10.80 10.63
C SER A 10 0.84 10.01 10.91
N LYS A 11 -0.24 10.25 10.18
CA LYS A 11 -1.49 9.47 10.27
C LYS A 11 -1.85 8.90 8.91
N VAL A 12 -2.18 7.61 8.88
CA VAL A 12 -2.81 7.00 7.70
C VAL A 12 -4.29 7.38 7.67
N VAL A 13 -4.69 8.16 6.66
CA VAL A 13 -6.06 8.68 6.51
C VAL A 13 -6.91 7.87 5.54
N ALA A 14 -6.29 7.15 4.60
CA ALA A 14 -6.96 6.29 3.64
C ALA A 14 -6.06 5.13 3.22
N SER A 15 -6.68 3.99 2.90
CA SER A 15 -5.99 2.83 2.36
C SER A 15 -6.87 2.06 1.39
N ILE A 16 -6.29 1.67 0.27
CA ILE A 16 -6.92 0.85 -0.76
C ILE A 16 -6.06 -0.37 -1.05
N LYS A 17 -6.71 -1.48 -1.35
CA LYS A 17 -6.12 -2.64 -1.98
C LYS A 17 -6.35 -2.52 -3.48
N ARG A 18 -5.28 -2.66 -4.25
CA ARG A 18 -5.35 -2.81 -5.70
C ARG A 18 -5.11 -4.28 -6.05
N GLN A 19 -6.05 -4.85 -6.78
CA GLN A 19 -5.96 -6.18 -7.36
C GLN A 19 -5.84 -6.01 -8.88
N GLY A 20 -4.77 -6.55 -9.46
CA GLY A 20 -4.71 -6.70 -10.92
C GLY A 20 -5.73 -7.74 -11.38
N PRO A 21 -6.14 -7.72 -12.67
CA PRO A 21 -7.01 -8.76 -13.20
C PRO A 21 -6.42 -10.15 -12.98
N GLU A 22 -7.29 -11.12 -12.67
CA GLU A 22 -6.91 -12.49 -12.28
C GLU A 22 -6.30 -13.28 -13.44
N GLU A 23 -6.47 -12.78 -14.66
CA GLU A 23 -5.87 -13.29 -15.88
C GLU A 23 -5.21 -12.13 -16.64
N GLU A 24 -4.05 -12.40 -17.24
CA GLU A 24 -3.38 -11.55 -18.22
C GLU A 24 -2.41 -10.47 -17.71
N PHE A 25 -1.18 -10.92 -17.46
CA PHE A 25 0.06 -10.15 -17.31
C PHE A 25 0.41 -9.23 -18.51
N ARG A 26 -0.38 -9.19 -19.58
CA ARG A 26 -0.05 -8.45 -20.81
C ARG A 26 -1.31 -7.97 -21.53
N SER A 27 -1.86 -6.83 -21.12
CA SER A 27 -2.38 -5.76 -22.00
C SER A 27 -3.39 -4.89 -21.26
N ASN A 28 -3.13 -3.58 -21.25
CA ASN A 28 -4.02 -2.49 -20.84
C ASN A 28 -4.15 -2.20 -19.32
N LEU A 29 -3.20 -1.40 -18.82
CA LEU A 29 -3.24 -0.68 -17.54
C LEU A 29 -4.34 0.41 -17.47
N HIS A 30 -5.49 0.20 -18.13
CA HIS A 30 -6.61 1.15 -18.16
C HIS A 30 -7.99 0.51 -17.98
N ARG A 31 -8.12 -0.82 -17.82
CA ARG A 31 -9.43 -1.49 -17.85
C ARG A 31 -9.52 -2.72 -16.93
N GLY A 32 -9.64 -2.53 -15.62
CA GLY A 32 -10.14 -3.60 -14.74
C GLY A 32 -9.40 -3.86 -13.44
N GLY A 33 -8.44 -3.02 -13.04
CA GLY A 33 -7.93 -3.06 -11.68
C GLY A 33 -9.02 -2.65 -10.70
N THR A 34 -9.44 -3.54 -9.80
CA THR A 34 -10.39 -3.20 -8.74
C THR A 34 -9.65 -2.55 -7.58
N ALA A 35 -10.26 -1.50 -7.03
CA ALA A 35 -9.79 -0.83 -5.83
C ALA A 35 -10.83 -1.02 -4.73
N GLU A 36 -10.43 -1.67 -3.64
CA GLU A 36 -11.28 -1.86 -2.48
C GLU A 36 -10.72 -1.11 -1.29
N LYS A 37 -11.61 -0.47 -0.52
CA LYS A 37 -11.22 0.11 0.76
C LYS A 37 -10.83 -1.02 1.71
N ILE A 38 -9.64 -0.93 2.26
CA ILE A 38 -9.18 -1.91 3.27
C ILE A 38 -8.77 -1.20 4.55
N GLN A 39 -8.77 -1.95 5.64
CA GLN A 39 -8.16 -1.52 6.88
C GLN A 39 -6.75 -2.13 6.97
N LEU A 40 -5.75 -1.26 7.19
CA LEU A 40 -4.38 -1.70 7.47
C LEU A 40 -4.30 -2.38 8.83
N THR A 41 -3.43 -3.38 8.94
CA THR A 41 -3.02 -3.89 10.25
C THR A 41 -2.22 -2.83 11.03
N PRO A 42 -2.09 -2.96 12.36
CA PRO A 42 -1.25 -2.05 13.15
C PRO A 42 0.21 -1.99 12.64
N GLU A 43 0.74 -3.12 12.18
CA GLU A 43 2.09 -3.22 11.63
C GLU A 43 2.21 -2.46 10.30
N GLU A 44 1.31 -2.70 9.34
CA GLU A 44 1.28 -2.01 8.05
C GLU A 44 1.15 -0.49 8.22
N ARG A 45 0.29 -0.04 9.14
CA ARG A 45 0.13 1.38 9.47
C ARG A 45 1.43 1.97 10.01
N THR A 46 2.09 1.26 10.91
CA THR A 46 3.36 1.70 11.50
C THR A 46 4.44 1.80 10.44
N THR A 47 4.54 0.80 9.57
CA THR A 47 5.48 0.79 8.45
C THR A 47 5.26 1.95 7.49
N ALA A 48 4.00 2.24 7.13
CA ALA A 48 3.68 3.37 6.26
C ALA A 48 4.08 4.73 6.87
N ILE A 49 3.81 4.94 8.16
CA ILE A 49 4.21 6.16 8.87
C ILE A 49 5.74 6.28 8.93
N ARG A 50 6.45 5.18 9.20
CA ARG A 50 7.92 5.16 9.22
C ARG A 50 8.51 5.49 7.85
N ALA A 51 7.94 4.96 6.77
CA ALA A 51 8.37 5.26 5.41
C ALA A 51 8.22 6.76 5.08
N ALA A 52 7.05 7.36 5.38
CA ALA A 52 6.83 8.79 5.16
C ALA A 52 7.80 9.67 5.98
N LYS A 53 8.05 9.30 7.24
CA LYS A 53 9.01 9.98 8.13
C LYS A 53 10.45 9.87 7.63
N ALA A 54 10.87 8.68 7.19
CA ALA A 54 12.21 8.46 6.68
C ALA A 54 12.51 9.32 5.43
N MET A 55 11.47 9.59 4.63
CA MET A 55 11.56 10.47 3.47
C MET A 55 11.39 11.96 3.81
N GLY A 56 11.09 12.31 5.07
CA GLY A 56 10.85 13.70 5.49
C GLY A 56 9.61 14.34 4.87
N LEU A 57 8.63 13.53 4.43
CA LEU A 57 7.46 14.02 3.71
C LEU A 57 6.27 14.26 4.67
N PRO A 58 5.66 15.46 4.68
CA PRO A 58 4.46 15.73 5.47
C PRO A 58 3.22 15.02 4.92
N ILE A 59 3.19 14.77 3.60
CA ILE A 59 2.14 14.03 2.89
C ILE A 59 2.81 13.02 1.96
N ALA A 60 2.42 11.75 2.05
CA ALA A 60 2.98 10.69 1.21
C ALA A 60 1.95 9.63 0.85
N GLY A 61 1.96 9.22 -0.42
CA GLY A 61 1.37 7.95 -0.83
C GLY A 61 2.39 6.83 -0.62
N VAL A 62 2.06 5.83 0.20
CA VAL A 62 2.95 4.70 0.50
C VAL A 62 2.35 3.42 -0.07
N ASP A 63 3.14 2.74 -0.90
CA ASP A 63 2.80 1.46 -1.50
C ASP A 63 3.48 0.31 -0.76
N MET A 64 2.71 -0.74 -0.48
CA MET A 64 3.14 -1.94 0.22
C MET A 64 2.66 -3.17 -0.54
N VAL A 65 3.46 -4.23 -0.58
CA VAL A 65 3.05 -5.53 -1.12
C VAL A 65 3.03 -6.53 0.02
N ARG A 66 1.87 -7.18 0.25
CA ARG A 66 1.76 -8.28 1.22
C ARG A 66 2.49 -9.49 0.68
N SER A 67 3.68 -9.76 1.21
CA SER A 67 4.38 -11.01 0.99
C SER A 67 3.91 -12.06 2.02
N HIS A 68 3.71 -13.30 1.59
CA HIS A 68 3.45 -14.44 2.50
C HIS A 68 4.68 -14.80 3.36
N ARG A 69 5.85 -14.24 3.02
CA ARG A 69 7.02 -14.20 3.89
C ARG A 69 7.02 -12.81 4.52
N GLY A 70 6.72 -12.74 5.83
CA GLY A 70 6.81 -11.50 6.60
C GLY A 70 8.18 -10.83 6.46
N PRO A 71 8.36 -9.58 6.95
CA PRO A 71 9.64 -8.90 6.88
C PRO A 71 10.73 -9.80 7.49
N GLN A 72 11.71 -10.19 6.67
CA GLN A 72 12.85 -10.94 7.15
C GLN A 72 13.67 -10.00 8.02
N ASN A 73 13.60 -10.21 9.33
CA ASN A 73 14.58 -9.71 10.27
C ASN A 73 15.95 -10.27 9.85
N TYR A 74 16.85 -9.38 9.43
CA TYR A 74 18.30 -9.63 9.45
C TYR A 74 18.85 -9.12 10.78
#